data_AF-A0A2J5HMM9-F1
#
_entry.id   AF-A0A2J5HMM9-F1
#
_cell.length_a   1.000
_cell.length_b   1.000
_cell.length_c   1.000
_cell.angle_alpha   90.00
_cell.angle_beta   90.00
_cell.angle_gamma   90.00
#
_symmetry.space_group_name_H-M   'P 1'
#
loop_
_entity.id
_entity.type
_entity.pdbx_description
1 polymer ?
#
loop_
_entity_poly.entity_id
_entity_poly.type
_entity_poly.pdbx_seq_one_letter_code
_entity_poly.pdbx_strand_id
1 'polypeptide(L)'
;MFSGSSSPPKDKIDTIPQATAIDTPSVPARTDDTASVQKKFSPPGGFFGRRTSEEQSSPAGEKKRRSSTVTRAATFFSNAKNSLSLNGSRDNSSGPGPIRELTALQKLGAMDPALTVPQGSLNNSAGESVPTPRSSFKVGVTEDQNRKCRRTMEDTHAYLYNFLGTPAPAPAPSTDAAATTTTTTTTADSNRPGGEPTSPRTEEPPPGAVETDNGYFAIFDGHAGTFAADWCGKKLHLILEEVMRRSPNMAVPELLDQAFTSVDQQLEKLPVKNSGCTAVIALLRWEDRVPNAHSATGSAALAPAAAAASAAASASAATSTNADAADAGAAGETPTQASAGGAALIPKLQEKAARQRVLYTANVGDARVILCRNGKALRLSYDHKGSDENEGKRIANAGGLILNNRVNGVLAVTRALGDAYIKDLVTGHPYTTETVIQPDADEFIILACDGLWDVCSDQEAVDLIRHIPDAQEASKVLVDHALARFSTDNLSCMVIRLDSDRVREVVNGTADPIGVAGDPSMPVEAGLSEADKIVESARRSMANAGITDDSEAGEKVKEEILQKMSNEETGPELSVNEHSEAPPLAPPPKPDGS
;
A
#
# COMPACT_ATOMS: atom_id res chain seq x y z
N MET A 1 40.07 34.14 -6.62
CA MET A 1 40.45 35.57 -6.57
C MET A 1 39.30 36.37 -7.15
N PHE A 2 38.93 37.47 -6.48
CA PHE A 2 37.70 38.31 -6.58
C PHE A 2 36.42 37.63 -6.03
N SER A 3 35.79 37.96 -4.88
CA SER A 3 35.36 39.20 -4.19
C SER A 3 34.34 40.04 -5.00
N GLY A 4 33.15 40.43 -4.53
CA GLY A 4 32.60 40.42 -3.18
C GLY A 4 31.10 40.81 -3.14
N SER A 5 30.58 40.89 -1.91
CA SER A 5 29.22 41.25 -1.52
C SER A 5 28.94 42.75 -1.55
N SER A 6 27.67 43.15 -1.72
CA SER A 6 27.05 44.27 -0.98
C SER A 6 25.56 44.45 -1.34
N SER A 7 24.68 44.35 -0.34
CA SER A 7 23.42 45.12 -0.19
C SER A 7 23.61 46.09 1.00
N PRO A 8 22.73 47.07 1.33
CA PRO A 8 21.58 47.69 0.65
C PRO A 8 21.61 49.27 0.72
N PRO A 9 20.50 49.97 0.44
CA PRO A 9 20.12 51.09 1.33
C PRO A 9 18.65 51.08 1.81
N LYS A 10 18.49 51.42 3.10
CA LYS A 10 17.33 51.94 3.86
C LYS A 10 16.99 53.38 3.44
N ASP A 11 15.87 54.07 3.69
CA ASP A 11 14.58 53.94 4.41
C ASP A 11 13.71 55.16 3.96
N LYS A 12 12.36 55.04 4.04
CA LYS A 12 11.32 56.05 4.42
C LYS A 12 9.96 55.58 3.87
N ILE A 13 9.10 54.94 4.67
CA ILE A 13 8.09 55.51 5.58
C ILE A 13 7.11 56.45 4.85
N ASP A 14 5.89 55.96 4.60
CA ASP A 14 4.65 56.73 4.77
C ASP A 14 3.43 55.80 4.99
N THR A 15 3.04 55.72 6.27
CA THR A 15 1.70 55.94 6.83
C THR A 15 0.46 55.23 6.24
N ILE A 16 -0.08 54.33 7.07
CA ILE A 16 -1.37 53.62 6.99
C ILE A 16 -2.54 54.55 7.39
N PRO A 17 -3.71 54.48 6.73
CA PRO A 17 -4.99 54.85 7.33
C PRO A 17 -5.70 53.62 7.91
N GLN A 18 -5.91 53.70 9.21
CA GLN A 18 -6.60 52.76 10.09
C GLN A 18 -8.12 52.80 9.85
N ALA A 19 -8.75 51.65 9.61
CA ALA A 19 -10.21 51.51 9.57
C ALA A 19 -10.68 50.58 10.71
N THR A 20 -11.04 51.25 11.81
CA THR A 20 -12.13 50.96 12.77
C THR A 20 -12.60 49.51 12.93
N ALA A 21 -12.12 48.88 14.00
CA ALA A 21 -12.80 47.79 14.69
C ALA A 21 -14.01 48.31 15.46
N ILE A 22 -15.12 47.58 15.39
CA ILE A 22 -16.35 47.84 16.14
C ILE A 22 -16.22 47.15 17.51
N ASP A 23 -16.21 47.97 18.56
CA ASP A 23 -16.34 47.60 19.96
C ASP A 23 -17.79 47.18 20.27
N THR A 24 -17.95 46.06 20.97
CA THR A 24 -19.17 45.75 21.75
C THR A 24 -18.80 45.58 23.22
N PRO A 25 -19.59 46.15 24.16
CA PRO A 25 -19.11 46.47 25.50
C PRO A 25 -19.25 45.30 26.48
N SER A 26 -18.21 45.13 27.31
CA SER A 26 -18.29 44.42 28.59
C SER A 26 -18.63 45.42 29.70
N VAL A 27 -19.65 45.09 30.52
CA VAL A 27 -20.02 45.84 31.72
C VAL A 27 -20.02 44.90 32.94
N PRO A 28 -19.58 45.34 34.13
CA PRO A 28 -19.21 44.48 35.26
C PRO A 28 -20.13 44.58 36.51
N ALA A 29 -19.79 43.77 37.54
CA ALA A 29 -20.14 43.90 38.99
C ALA A 29 -21.60 43.60 39.41
N ARG A 30 -21.97 43.03 40.58
CA ARG A 30 -21.42 42.77 41.94
C ARG A 30 -22.36 41.75 42.63
N THR A 31 -21.89 40.68 43.29
CA THR A 31 -21.80 40.44 44.77
C THR A 31 -22.96 40.91 45.66
N ASP A 32 -23.57 39.97 46.39
CA ASP A 32 -23.68 39.90 47.87
C ASP A 32 -24.34 38.53 48.23
N ASP A 33 -23.66 37.57 48.86
CA ASP A 33 -23.28 37.38 50.28
C ASP A 33 -24.43 37.10 51.27
N THR A 34 -24.38 35.90 51.88
CA THR A 34 -24.48 35.61 53.34
C THR A 34 -24.41 34.07 53.55
N ALA A 35 -23.26 33.55 54.02
CA ALA A 35 -22.95 33.12 55.41
C ALA A 35 -23.83 31.95 55.91
N SER A 36 -23.38 30.83 56.49
CA SER A 36 -22.20 30.42 57.28
C SER A 36 -22.33 28.87 57.49
N VAL A 37 -21.33 28.01 57.76
CA VAL A 37 -20.57 27.79 59.01
C VAL A 37 -19.54 26.67 58.76
N GLN A 38 -18.36 26.82 59.36
CA GLN A 38 -17.21 25.90 59.38
C GLN A 38 -17.46 24.55 60.07
N LYS A 39 -16.73 23.49 59.65
CA LYS A 39 -15.87 22.70 60.57
C LYS A 39 -14.93 21.73 59.84
N LYS A 40 -13.63 21.90 60.12
CA LYS A 40 -12.53 20.94 59.92
C LYS A 40 -12.76 19.67 60.75
N PHE A 41 -12.23 18.52 60.33
CA PHE A 41 -11.39 17.64 61.16
C PHE A 41 -10.83 16.45 60.36
N SER A 42 -9.57 16.10 60.64
CA SER A 42 -8.91 14.78 60.50
C SER A 42 -8.03 14.61 61.75
N PRO A 43 -7.34 13.48 61.99
CA PRO A 43 -7.70 12.04 62.06
C PRO A 43 -7.55 11.55 63.54
N PRO A 44 -7.46 10.24 63.89
CA PRO A 44 -6.18 9.45 63.89
C PRO A 44 -6.41 7.94 63.58
N GLY A 45 -5.46 6.99 63.45
CA GLY A 45 -4.07 6.84 63.90
C GLY A 45 -3.96 5.94 65.15
N GLY A 46 -3.38 4.72 65.04
CA GLY A 46 -3.00 3.85 66.19
C GLY A 46 -2.97 2.33 65.87
N PHE A 47 -1.82 1.68 65.60
CA PHE A 47 -0.84 1.04 66.54
C PHE A 47 -1.43 -0.18 67.30
N PHE A 48 -0.86 -1.39 67.46
CA PHE A 48 0.49 -2.02 67.54
C PHE A 48 0.35 -3.50 67.04
N GLY A 49 1.35 -4.34 66.72
CA GLY A 49 2.81 -4.35 66.88
C GLY A 49 3.31 -5.69 67.48
N ARG A 50 4.31 -6.33 66.80
CA ARG A 50 5.34 -7.28 67.33
C ARG A 50 4.88 -8.68 67.82
N ARG A 51 5.66 -9.78 67.81
CA ARG A 51 7.13 -10.08 67.79
C ARG A 51 7.30 -11.62 67.54
N THR A 52 8.16 -12.09 66.63
CA THR A 52 9.52 -12.72 66.82
C THR A 52 9.61 -14.19 67.28
N SER A 53 10.74 -14.82 66.85
CA SER A 53 11.43 -16.09 67.20
C SER A 53 10.99 -17.36 66.43
N GLU A 54 11.84 -17.94 65.56
CA GLU A 54 12.94 -18.92 65.86
C GLU A 54 12.38 -20.17 66.56
N GLU A 55 12.65 -21.44 66.23
CA GLU A 55 13.79 -22.11 65.60
C GLU A 55 13.39 -23.58 65.26
N GLN A 56 14.14 -24.22 64.35
CA GLN A 56 14.50 -25.65 64.27
C GLN A 56 13.47 -26.79 64.49
N SER A 57 13.30 -27.64 63.47
CA SER A 57 13.84 -29.03 63.44
C SER A 57 13.18 -29.93 62.36
N SER A 58 14.01 -30.49 61.49
CA SER A 58 13.77 -31.67 60.63
C SER A 58 13.78 -32.97 61.51
N PRO A 59 13.40 -34.21 61.08
CA PRO A 59 13.54 -34.76 59.72
C PRO A 59 12.54 -35.85 59.22
N ALA A 60 12.75 -36.24 57.96
CA ALA A 60 12.59 -37.56 57.32
C ALA A 60 11.19 -38.18 57.09
N GLY A 61 10.92 -38.51 55.81
CA GLY A 61 9.87 -39.46 55.41
C GLY A 61 9.51 -39.37 53.92
N GLU A 62 10.13 -40.22 53.11
CA GLU A 62 10.07 -40.30 51.64
C GLU A 62 8.65 -40.38 51.02
N LYS A 63 8.48 -39.81 49.81
CA LYS A 63 7.85 -40.46 48.64
C LYS A 63 7.96 -39.63 47.34
N LYS A 64 8.81 -40.14 46.43
CA LYS A 64 8.68 -40.20 44.95
C LYS A 64 7.53 -39.41 44.27
N ARG A 65 7.84 -38.41 43.43
CA ARG A 65 7.81 -38.43 41.93
C ARG A 65 7.67 -37.03 41.30
N ARG A 66 8.53 -36.81 40.28
CA ARG A 66 8.42 -35.95 39.07
C ARG A 66 8.61 -34.42 39.20
N SER A 67 9.86 -33.99 39.00
CA SER A 67 10.21 -32.89 38.08
C SER A 67 9.71 -33.26 36.66
N SER A 68 9.38 -32.36 35.73
CA SER A 68 10.03 -31.15 35.28
C SER A 68 9.15 -30.47 34.21
N THR A 69 9.32 -29.16 34.03
CA THR A 69 9.37 -28.44 32.74
C THR A 69 8.33 -28.76 31.67
N VAL A 70 7.40 -27.83 31.37
CA VAL A 70 6.89 -27.64 29.99
C VAL A 70 6.53 -26.17 29.73
N THR A 71 7.47 -25.45 29.13
CA THR A 71 7.23 -24.30 28.24
C THR A 71 6.52 -24.83 26.98
N ARG A 72 5.19 -24.90 26.97
CA ARG A 72 4.40 -25.24 25.75
C ARG A 72 2.89 -25.01 25.97
N ALA A 73 2.48 -23.76 26.15
CA ALA A 73 1.06 -23.40 26.25
C ALA A 73 0.69 -22.10 25.51
N ALA A 74 1.44 -21.74 24.46
CA ALA A 74 1.12 -20.60 23.61
C ALA A 74 0.66 -20.99 22.18
N THR A 75 0.72 -22.27 21.80
CA THR A 75 0.42 -22.75 20.44
C THR A 75 -0.89 -23.53 20.30
N PHE A 76 -1.79 -23.48 21.29
CA PHE A 76 -3.06 -24.23 21.25
C PHE A 76 -4.33 -23.38 21.07
N PHE A 77 -4.25 -22.04 21.08
CA PHE A 77 -5.42 -21.18 20.91
C PHE A 77 -5.59 -20.54 19.52
N SER A 78 -4.65 -20.78 18.60
CA SER A 78 -4.71 -20.20 17.23
C SER A 78 -5.54 -21.04 16.25
N ASN A 79 -5.80 -22.32 16.53
CA ASN A 79 -6.51 -23.23 15.60
C ASN A 79 -8.03 -23.26 15.76
N ALA A 80 -8.63 -22.48 16.67
CA ALA A 80 -10.07 -22.51 16.90
C ALA A 80 -10.87 -21.42 16.15
N LYS A 81 -10.21 -20.51 15.41
CA LYS A 81 -10.88 -19.51 14.56
C LYS A 81 -10.86 -19.84 13.05
N ASN A 82 -9.97 -20.73 12.61
CA ASN A 82 -9.91 -21.21 11.22
C ASN A 82 -10.94 -22.32 10.90
N SER A 83 -11.82 -22.67 11.84
CA SER A 83 -12.78 -23.77 11.69
C SER A 83 -14.21 -23.31 11.35
N LEU A 84 -14.43 -22.03 11.04
CA LEU A 84 -15.75 -21.50 10.67
C LEU A 84 -15.72 -20.81 9.31
N SER A 85 -15.05 -21.41 8.33
CA SER A 85 -15.29 -21.19 6.90
C SER A 85 -14.56 -22.30 6.15
N LEU A 86 -15.28 -23.01 5.27
CA LEU A 86 -14.87 -24.15 4.41
C LEU A 86 -15.31 -25.54 4.92
N ASN A 87 -16.45 -25.97 4.36
CA ASN A 87 -16.93 -27.34 4.11
C ASN A 87 -16.79 -28.41 5.22
N GLY A 88 -17.83 -28.51 6.05
CA GLY A 88 -18.20 -29.79 6.68
C GLY A 88 -19.05 -30.63 5.71
N SER A 89 -18.49 -31.71 5.18
CA SER A 89 -19.26 -32.73 4.46
C SER A 89 -19.31 -34.00 5.29
N ARG A 90 -20.43 -34.19 6.00
CA ARG A 90 -21.06 -35.47 6.36
C ARG A 90 -22.27 -35.17 7.26
N ASP A 91 -23.46 -35.20 6.66
CA ASP A 91 -24.54 -36.01 7.21
C ASP A 91 -25.65 -36.22 6.17
N ASN A 92 -26.07 -37.47 6.10
CA ASN A 92 -27.05 -37.99 5.17
C ASN A 92 -28.45 -37.69 5.75
N SER A 93 -29.06 -36.55 5.36
CA SER A 93 -30.51 -36.38 5.48
C SER A 93 -31.05 -35.38 4.45
N SER A 94 -32.07 -35.83 3.73
CA SER A 94 -32.73 -35.15 2.63
C SER A 94 -33.62 -33.98 3.11
N GLY A 95 -33.26 -32.75 2.74
CA GLY A 95 -34.11 -31.56 2.81
C GLY A 95 -33.43 -30.35 2.13
N PRO A 96 -34.15 -29.49 1.39
CA PRO A 96 -33.53 -28.36 0.70
C PRO A 96 -33.24 -27.24 1.73
N GLY A 97 -31.98 -27.05 2.07
CA GLY A 97 -31.51 -25.88 2.82
C GLY A 97 -31.39 -24.65 1.91
N PRO A 98 -31.34 -23.42 2.47
CA PRO A 98 -31.24 -22.20 1.68
C PRO A 98 -29.89 -22.17 0.94
N ILE A 99 -29.94 -21.89 -0.36
CA ILE A 99 -28.76 -21.72 -1.21
C ILE A 99 -27.99 -20.51 -0.67
N ARG A 100 -26.82 -20.75 -0.07
CA ARG A 100 -25.93 -19.68 0.38
C ARG A 100 -25.27 -19.10 -0.87
N GLU A 101 -25.75 -17.95 -1.34
CA GLU A 101 -25.17 -17.25 -2.49
C GLU A 101 -23.69 -16.94 -2.22
N LEU A 102 -22.83 -17.35 -3.15
CA LEU A 102 -21.40 -17.06 -3.10
C LEU A 102 -21.15 -15.59 -3.39
N THR A 103 -20.22 -14.96 -2.68
CA THR A 103 -19.85 -13.57 -2.95
C THR A 103 -19.21 -13.42 -4.33
N ALA A 104 -19.26 -12.22 -4.90
CA ALA A 104 -18.63 -11.91 -6.19
C ALA A 104 -17.15 -12.34 -6.24
N LEU A 105 -16.41 -12.05 -5.17
CA LEU A 105 -15.00 -12.43 -5.03
C LEU A 105 -14.81 -13.95 -4.94
N GLN A 106 -15.73 -14.68 -4.29
CA GLN A 106 -15.69 -16.15 -4.24
C GLN A 106 -15.96 -16.78 -5.61
N LYS A 107 -16.89 -16.22 -6.40
CA LYS A 107 -17.16 -16.66 -7.77
C LYS A 107 -15.90 -16.46 -8.65
N LEU A 108 -15.24 -15.30 -8.54
CA LEU A 108 -13.99 -15.02 -9.27
C LEU A 108 -12.80 -15.86 -8.77
N GLY A 109 -12.76 -16.19 -7.48
CA GLY A 109 -11.72 -17.03 -6.89
C GLY A 109 -11.66 -18.45 -7.44
N ALA A 110 -12.75 -18.97 -7.99
CA ALA A 110 -12.73 -20.25 -8.69
C ALA A 110 -11.83 -20.23 -9.95
N MET A 111 -11.54 -19.04 -10.48
CA MET A 111 -10.80 -18.84 -11.73
C MET A 111 -9.38 -18.31 -11.49
N ASP A 112 -9.18 -17.67 -10.35
CA ASP A 112 -7.97 -16.92 -10.06
C ASP A 112 -7.42 -17.29 -8.67
N PRO A 113 -6.34 -18.09 -8.61
CA PRO A 113 -5.75 -18.52 -7.34
C PRO A 113 -5.30 -17.37 -6.44
N ALA A 114 -4.99 -16.20 -6.99
CA ALA A 114 -4.61 -15.06 -6.17
C ALA A 114 -5.80 -14.54 -5.35
N LEU A 115 -7.02 -14.67 -5.88
CA LEU A 115 -8.23 -14.25 -5.16
C LEU A 115 -8.59 -15.22 -4.02
N THR A 116 -8.03 -16.43 -4.01
CA THR A 116 -8.25 -17.45 -2.97
C THR A 116 -7.14 -17.53 -1.93
N VAL A 117 -6.12 -16.66 -2.03
CA VAL A 117 -5.08 -16.55 -1.00
C VAL A 117 -5.72 -16.37 0.38
N PRO A 118 -5.41 -17.25 1.35
CA PRO A 118 -5.99 -17.18 2.68
C PRO A 118 -5.46 -15.97 3.44
N GLN A 119 -6.24 -15.48 4.40
CA GLN A 119 -5.82 -14.39 5.27
C GLN A 119 -4.68 -14.86 6.18
N GLY A 120 -3.62 -14.06 6.29
CA GLY A 120 -2.56 -14.22 7.27
C GLY A 120 -3.01 -13.79 8.67
N SER A 121 -2.15 -14.01 9.66
CA SER A 121 -2.46 -13.70 11.07
C SER A 121 -2.71 -12.21 11.34
N LEU A 122 -1.94 -11.34 10.68
CA LEU A 122 -2.04 -9.88 10.73
C LEU A 122 -2.06 -9.26 9.32
N ASN A 123 -2.27 -10.06 8.28
CA ASN A 123 -2.20 -9.67 6.88
C ASN A 123 -3.41 -10.23 6.13
N ASN A 124 -4.49 -9.46 6.06
CA ASN A 124 -5.78 -10.03 5.66
C ASN A 124 -5.91 -10.28 4.14
N SER A 125 -5.03 -9.73 3.30
CA SER A 125 -5.16 -9.86 1.84
C SER A 125 -4.00 -10.56 1.11
N ALA A 126 -2.77 -10.51 1.65
CA ALA A 126 -1.58 -11.02 0.93
C ALA A 126 -0.97 -12.28 1.56
N GLY A 127 -1.72 -13.02 2.38
CA GLY A 127 -1.24 -14.25 3.03
C GLY A 127 -0.26 -14.03 4.17
N GLU A 128 0.31 -15.10 4.72
CA GLU A 128 1.26 -14.98 5.82
C GLU A 128 2.64 -14.53 5.30
N SER A 129 3.10 -13.37 5.76
CA SER A 129 4.43 -12.85 5.52
C SER A 129 5.10 -12.50 6.85
N VAL A 130 6.33 -12.98 7.04
CA VAL A 130 7.07 -12.87 8.31
C VAL A 130 8.46 -12.29 8.09
N PRO A 131 8.97 -11.49 9.04
CA PRO A 131 10.31 -10.94 8.93
C PRO A 131 11.36 -12.05 9.01
N THR A 132 12.45 -11.89 8.27
CA THR A 132 13.63 -12.74 8.36
C THR A 132 14.65 -12.13 9.33
N PRO A 133 15.71 -12.86 9.70
CA PRO A 133 16.83 -12.29 10.47
C PRO A 133 17.53 -11.12 9.77
N ARG A 134 17.34 -10.95 8.46
CA ARG A 134 17.96 -9.90 7.65
C ARG A 134 17.03 -8.70 7.41
N SER A 135 15.76 -8.80 7.80
CA SER A 135 14.80 -7.71 7.64
C SER A 135 15.20 -6.47 8.42
N SER A 136 15.31 -5.33 7.74
CA SER A 136 15.65 -4.03 8.34
C SER A 136 14.42 -3.27 8.87
N PHE A 137 13.29 -3.96 9.07
CA PHE A 137 12.05 -3.37 9.52
C PHE A 137 11.12 -4.40 10.17
N LYS A 138 10.13 -3.91 10.92
CA LYS A 138 9.04 -4.70 11.51
C LYS A 138 7.71 -4.00 11.26
N VAL A 139 6.70 -4.79 10.94
CA VAL A 139 5.33 -4.34 10.64
C VAL A 139 4.40 -4.70 11.79
N GLY A 140 3.53 -3.78 12.16
CA GLY A 140 2.38 -4.02 13.00
C GLY A 140 1.13 -3.42 12.38
N VAL A 141 0.01 -4.14 12.47
CA VAL A 141 -1.27 -3.73 11.87
C VAL A 141 -2.38 -3.92 12.87
N THR A 142 -3.19 -2.89 13.08
CA THR A 142 -4.42 -3.00 13.88
C THR A 142 -5.60 -2.53 13.05
N GLU A 143 -6.67 -3.33 13.07
CA GLU A 143 -7.95 -3.02 12.45
C GLU A 143 -9.06 -3.03 13.50
N ASP A 144 -10.02 -2.12 13.39
CA ASP A 144 -11.27 -2.14 14.14
C ASP A 144 -12.43 -1.73 13.23
N GLN A 145 -13.42 -2.61 13.08
CA GLN A 145 -14.63 -2.34 12.30
C GLN A 145 -15.42 -1.15 12.84
N ASN A 146 -15.26 -0.81 14.11
CA ASN A 146 -16.09 0.14 14.83
C ASN A 146 -17.58 -0.23 14.72
N ARG A 147 -17.92 -1.42 15.24
CA ARG A 147 -19.27 -2.00 15.17
C ARG A 147 -20.40 -1.12 15.74
N LYS A 148 -20.04 -0.04 16.45
CA LYS A 148 -20.98 0.96 16.95
C LYS A 148 -21.49 1.87 15.83
N CYS A 149 -20.67 2.13 14.81
CA CYS A 149 -20.94 3.10 13.75
C CYS A 149 -21.02 2.45 12.35
N ARG A 150 -20.27 1.36 12.12
CA ARG A 150 -20.24 0.66 10.82
C ARG A 150 -20.84 -0.74 10.92
N ARG A 151 -21.55 -1.13 9.85
CA ARG A 151 -22.16 -2.47 9.71
C ARG A 151 -21.21 -3.50 9.11
N THR A 152 -20.28 -3.02 8.29
CA THR A 152 -19.31 -3.78 7.50
C THR A 152 -17.90 -3.27 7.81
N MET A 153 -16.90 -4.14 7.65
CA MET A 153 -15.48 -3.75 7.62
C MET A 153 -15.13 -3.70 6.14
N GLU A 154 -15.04 -2.50 5.57
CA GLU A 154 -14.78 -2.29 4.14
C GLU A 154 -13.30 -2.07 3.86
N ASP A 155 -12.50 -1.66 4.85
CA ASP A 155 -11.05 -1.60 4.67
C ASP A 155 -10.42 -2.99 4.62
N THR A 156 -9.28 -3.03 3.95
CA THR A 156 -8.39 -4.18 3.94
C THR A 156 -6.94 -3.72 3.81
N HIS A 157 -5.98 -4.61 4.07
CA HIS A 157 -4.56 -4.27 3.98
C HIS A 157 -3.72 -5.43 3.45
N ALA A 158 -2.54 -5.10 2.93
CA ALA A 158 -1.58 -6.07 2.46
C ALA A 158 -0.16 -5.65 2.83
N TYR A 159 0.66 -6.59 3.29
CA TYR A 159 2.10 -6.37 3.37
C TYR A 159 2.91 -7.61 2.99
N LEU A 160 4.14 -7.41 2.53
CA LEU A 160 5.09 -8.47 2.21
C LEU A 160 6.50 -8.05 2.66
N TYR A 161 7.21 -8.92 3.36
CA TYR A 161 8.57 -8.66 3.87
C TYR A 161 9.66 -8.86 2.80
N ASN A 162 9.43 -9.75 1.83
CA ASN A 162 10.34 -10.12 0.75
C ASN A 162 9.67 -9.93 -0.62
N PHE A 163 9.17 -8.72 -0.88
CA PHE A 163 8.29 -8.46 -2.03
C PHE A 163 8.93 -8.81 -3.39
N LEU A 164 9.92 -8.03 -3.82
CA LEU A 164 10.58 -8.22 -5.11
C LEU A 164 12.02 -7.71 -5.05
N GLY A 165 12.96 -8.50 -5.59
CA GLY A 165 14.36 -8.07 -5.73
C GLY A 165 14.50 -6.92 -6.73
N THR A 166 15.47 -6.05 -6.52
CA THR A 166 15.79 -4.97 -7.44
C THR A 166 16.63 -5.50 -8.59
N PRO A 167 16.10 -5.56 -9.83
CA PRO A 167 16.86 -6.08 -10.95
C PRO A 167 18.08 -5.21 -11.23
N ALA A 168 19.16 -5.84 -11.71
CA ALA A 168 20.31 -5.10 -12.22
C ALA A 168 19.86 -4.34 -13.48
N PRO A 169 20.41 -3.13 -13.74
CA PRO A 169 20.09 -2.39 -14.95
C PRO A 169 20.31 -3.26 -16.19
N ALA A 170 19.26 -3.51 -16.95
CA ALA A 170 19.36 -4.25 -18.19
C ALA A 170 19.92 -3.32 -19.28
N PRO A 171 20.90 -3.73 -20.10
CA PRO A 171 21.30 -2.94 -21.26
C PRO A 171 20.07 -2.71 -22.15
N ALA A 172 19.91 -1.49 -22.66
CA ALA A 172 18.78 -1.14 -23.52
C ALA A 172 18.69 -2.13 -24.69
N PRO A 173 17.48 -2.59 -25.07
CA PRO A 173 17.34 -3.50 -26.20
C PRO A 173 17.89 -2.82 -27.45
N SER A 174 18.86 -3.47 -28.10
CA SER A 174 19.32 -3.06 -29.43
C SER A 174 18.14 -3.15 -30.39
N THR A 175 17.89 -2.10 -31.17
CA THR A 175 16.77 -1.98 -32.12
C THR A 175 16.80 -2.96 -33.31
N ASP A 176 17.59 -4.04 -33.26
CA ASP A 176 17.73 -5.02 -34.34
C ASP A 176 17.26 -6.44 -33.98
N ALA A 177 16.48 -6.62 -32.91
CA ALA A 177 15.87 -7.92 -32.59
C ALA A 177 14.34 -7.87 -32.77
N ALA A 178 13.91 -8.09 -34.00
CA ALA A 178 12.55 -8.54 -34.27
C ALA A 178 12.25 -9.80 -33.45
N ALA A 179 11.02 -9.86 -32.92
CA ALA A 179 10.48 -10.93 -32.10
C ALA A 179 10.95 -12.32 -32.54
N THR A 180 11.80 -12.95 -31.72
CA THR A 180 11.93 -14.40 -31.69
C THR A 180 11.53 -14.85 -30.30
N THR A 181 10.26 -15.23 -30.20
CA THR A 181 9.71 -15.99 -29.09
C THR A 181 10.53 -17.27 -28.93
N THR A 182 11.40 -17.33 -27.93
CA THR A 182 12.01 -18.61 -27.53
C THR A 182 10.98 -19.38 -26.73
N THR A 183 10.06 -20.03 -27.46
CA THR A 183 9.25 -21.12 -26.94
C THR A 183 10.20 -22.29 -26.70
N THR A 184 10.51 -22.58 -25.43
CA THR A 184 11.25 -23.77 -25.03
C THR A 184 10.38 -24.99 -25.29
N THR A 185 10.41 -25.46 -26.54
CA THR A 185 9.77 -26.70 -26.96
C THR A 185 10.79 -27.80 -26.73
N THR A 186 10.59 -28.61 -25.69
CA THR A 186 11.36 -29.84 -25.45
C THR A 186 11.07 -30.83 -26.57
N THR A 187 11.93 -30.90 -27.56
CA THR A 187 11.95 -31.99 -28.55
C THR A 187 12.50 -33.25 -27.90
N ALA A 188 11.68 -34.29 -27.85
CA ALA A 188 12.07 -35.63 -27.50
C ALA A 188 13.08 -36.17 -28.53
N ASP A 189 14.29 -36.48 -28.09
CA ASP A 189 15.27 -37.18 -28.91
C ASP A 189 15.40 -38.62 -28.40
N SER A 190 14.77 -39.52 -29.15
CA SER A 190 14.74 -40.95 -28.91
C SER A 190 15.92 -41.61 -29.63
N ASN A 191 17.02 -41.91 -28.92
CA ASN A 191 17.89 -43.07 -29.21
C ASN A 191 19.07 -43.22 -28.23
N ARG A 192 18.94 -44.13 -27.25
CA ARG A 192 20.05 -45.03 -26.83
C ARG A 192 19.53 -46.22 -26.00
N PRO A 193 19.98 -47.47 -26.26
CA PRO A 193 19.47 -48.64 -25.57
C PRO A 193 20.34 -49.03 -24.36
N GLY A 194 19.69 -49.57 -23.32
CA GLY A 194 20.30 -50.50 -22.36
C GLY A 194 20.87 -49.89 -21.07
N GLY A 195 20.14 -50.06 -19.96
CA GLY A 195 20.64 -49.86 -18.60
C GLY A 195 19.51 -50.02 -17.56
N GLU A 196 19.65 -51.01 -16.68
CA GLU A 196 18.68 -51.48 -15.67
C GLU A 196 18.22 -50.43 -14.62
N PRO A 197 17.07 -50.67 -13.93
CA PRO A 197 16.43 -49.68 -13.09
C PRO A 197 17.08 -49.59 -11.70
N THR A 198 17.48 -48.39 -11.29
CA THR A 198 17.85 -48.08 -9.90
C THR A 198 16.90 -47.02 -9.33
N SER A 199 16.21 -47.45 -8.26
CA SER A 199 15.53 -46.77 -7.14
C SER A 199 15.08 -45.30 -7.22
N PRO A 200 13.93 -44.95 -6.61
CA PRO A 200 13.31 -43.63 -6.72
C PRO A 200 14.18 -42.56 -6.06
N ARG A 201 14.52 -41.54 -6.84
CA ARG A 201 15.12 -40.29 -6.36
C ARG A 201 14.11 -39.59 -5.45
N THR A 202 14.56 -39.26 -4.26
CA THR A 202 13.92 -38.32 -3.33
C THR A 202 13.62 -37.04 -4.09
N GLU A 203 12.35 -36.63 -4.12
CA GLU A 203 11.92 -35.35 -4.67
C GLU A 203 12.67 -34.23 -3.94
N GLU A 204 13.49 -33.47 -4.67
CA GLU A 204 14.05 -32.24 -4.13
C GLU A 204 12.92 -31.22 -3.89
N PRO A 205 12.95 -30.49 -2.76
CA PRO A 205 11.94 -29.48 -2.47
C PRO A 205 11.98 -28.38 -3.56
N PRO A 206 10.83 -27.74 -3.86
CA PRO A 206 10.78 -26.67 -4.85
C PRO A 206 11.76 -25.54 -4.47
N PRO A 207 12.34 -24.83 -5.46
CA PRO A 207 13.29 -23.76 -5.20
C PRO A 207 12.70 -22.76 -4.20
N GLY A 208 13.48 -22.45 -3.15
CA GLY A 208 13.06 -21.55 -2.09
C GLY A 208 12.74 -20.15 -2.63
N ALA A 209 11.85 -19.43 -1.94
CA ALA A 209 11.57 -18.03 -2.28
C ALA A 209 12.86 -17.20 -2.17
N VAL A 210 13.04 -16.26 -3.10
CA VAL A 210 14.17 -15.32 -3.04
C VAL A 210 13.98 -14.44 -1.81
N GLU A 211 14.88 -14.58 -0.85
CA GLU A 211 14.88 -13.71 0.32
C GLU A 211 15.38 -12.32 -0.08
N THR A 212 14.58 -11.31 0.22
CA THR A 212 14.94 -9.90 0.00
C THR A 212 14.62 -9.11 1.24
N ASP A 213 15.27 -7.98 1.43
CA ASP A 213 14.87 -7.04 2.48
C ASP A 213 13.93 -5.97 1.92
N ASN A 214 13.25 -6.22 0.81
CA ASN A 214 12.36 -5.24 0.18
C ASN A 214 10.92 -5.45 0.66
N GLY A 215 10.30 -4.40 1.19
CA GLY A 215 8.95 -4.43 1.75
C GLY A 215 7.90 -3.79 0.85
N TYR A 216 6.72 -4.40 0.80
CA TYR A 216 5.50 -3.80 0.24
C TYR A 216 4.48 -3.64 1.37
N PHE A 217 3.79 -2.49 1.40
CA PHE A 217 2.81 -2.13 2.43
C PHE A 217 1.64 -1.40 1.77
N ALA A 218 0.41 -1.76 2.12
CA ALA A 218 -0.78 -1.15 1.54
C ALA A 218 -1.97 -1.17 2.49
N ILE A 219 -2.76 -0.10 2.45
CA ILE A 219 -4.10 -0.01 3.03
C ILE A 219 -5.06 0.41 1.92
N PHE A 220 -6.22 -0.23 1.91
CA PHE A 220 -7.31 0.04 0.99
C PHE A 220 -8.56 0.32 1.82
N ASP A 221 -9.13 1.51 1.69
CA ASP A 221 -10.38 1.88 2.37
C ASP A 221 -11.52 1.75 1.37
N GLY A 222 -12.40 0.77 1.60
CA GLY A 222 -13.48 0.43 0.67
C GLY A 222 -14.73 1.27 0.89
N HIS A 223 -15.42 1.61 -0.20
CA HIS A 223 -16.73 2.23 -0.14
C HIS A 223 -17.71 1.57 -1.10
N ALA A 224 -19.00 1.61 -0.72
CA ALA A 224 -20.09 0.94 -1.42
C ALA A 224 -19.84 -0.58 -1.55
N GLY A 225 -19.36 -1.21 -0.47
CA GLY A 225 -19.02 -2.63 -0.40
C GLY A 225 -17.51 -2.90 -0.29
N THR A 226 -17.16 -4.15 0.01
CA THR A 226 -15.76 -4.57 0.25
C THR A 226 -15.04 -4.98 -1.04
N PHE A 227 -15.75 -5.13 -2.15
CA PHE A 227 -15.25 -5.84 -3.34
C PHE A 227 -13.99 -5.22 -3.93
N ALA A 228 -13.99 -3.91 -4.20
CA ALA A 228 -12.84 -3.22 -4.80
C ALA A 228 -11.62 -3.28 -3.87
N ALA A 229 -11.82 -3.03 -2.57
CA ALA A 229 -10.77 -3.09 -1.56
C ALA A 229 -10.18 -4.50 -1.46
N ASP A 230 -11.02 -5.53 -1.28
CA ASP A 230 -10.60 -6.94 -1.19
C ASP A 230 -9.85 -7.40 -2.45
N TRP A 231 -10.34 -7.00 -3.64
CA TRP A 231 -9.69 -7.32 -4.90
C TRP A 231 -8.31 -6.65 -4.98
N CYS A 232 -8.23 -5.35 -4.65
CA CYS A 232 -6.96 -4.62 -4.65
C CYS A 232 -5.95 -5.20 -3.67
N GLY A 233 -6.39 -5.54 -2.45
CA GLY A 233 -5.55 -6.20 -1.45
C GLY A 233 -4.89 -7.47 -1.99
N LYS A 234 -5.64 -8.28 -2.74
CA LYS A 234 -5.18 -9.56 -3.29
C LYS A 234 -4.40 -9.42 -4.61
N LYS A 235 -4.54 -8.31 -5.35
CA LYS A 235 -4.05 -8.19 -6.73
C LYS A 235 -3.04 -7.08 -6.99
N LEU A 236 -3.14 -5.95 -6.30
CA LEU A 236 -2.33 -4.76 -6.63
C LEU A 236 -0.83 -5.04 -6.52
N HIS A 237 -0.41 -5.79 -5.50
CA HIS A 237 0.99 -6.19 -5.30
C HIS A 237 1.50 -7.11 -6.42
N LEU A 238 0.68 -8.04 -6.92
CA LEU A 238 1.04 -8.93 -8.04
C LEU A 238 1.16 -8.18 -9.36
N ILE A 239 0.25 -7.23 -9.60
CA ILE A 239 0.27 -6.40 -10.81
C ILE A 239 1.48 -5.46 -10.79
N LEU A 240 1.79 -4.86 -9.64
CA LEU A 240 2.99 -4.06 -9.46
C LEU A 240 4.25 -4.89 -9.75
N GLU A 241 4.32 -6.11 -9.22
CA GLU A 241 5.43 -7.03 -9.45
C GLU A 241 5.59 -7.36 -10.94
N GLU A 242 4.51 -7.67 -11.64
CA GLU A 242 4.51 -7.92 -13.09
C GLU A 242 5.03 -6.69 -13.87
N VAL A 243 4.52 -5.49 -13.56
CA VAL A 243 4.90 -4.23 -14.20
C VAL A 243 6.39 -3.95 -13.97
N MET A 244 6.90 -4.13 -12.75
CA MET A 244 8.30 -3.93 -12.42
C MET A 244 9.23 -4.93 -13.14
N ARG A 245 8.81 -6.20 -13.25
CA ARG A 245 9.57 -7.22 -14.00
C ARG A 245 9.58 -6.94 -15.50
N ARG A 246 8.46 -6.45 -16.06
CA ARG A 246 8.33 -6.13 -17.49
C ARG A 246 9.12 -4.90 -17.89
N SER A 247 9.33 -3.95 -16.98
CA SER A 247 9.98 -2.67 -17.27
C SER A 247 11.02 -2.28 -16.20
N PRO A 248 12.10 -3.07 -16.05
CA PRO A 248 13.06 -2.92 -14.96
C PRO A 248 13.89 -1.63 -15.02
N ASN A 249 13.93 -0.98 -16.18
CA ASN A 249 14.70 0.25 -16.40
C ASN A 249 13.89 1.54 -16.22
N MET A 250 12.56 1.41 -16.03
CA MET A 250 11.69 2.56 -15.80
C MET A 250 11.79 3.03 -14.36
N ALA A 251 11.59 4.32 -14.12
CA ALA A 251 11.56 4.84 -12.76
C ALA A 251 10.30 4.32 -12.03
N VAL A 252 10.47 4.08 -10.72
CA VAL A 252 9.45 3.42 -9.89
C VAL A 252 8.15 4.22 -9.78
N PRO A 253 8.15 5.57 -9.67
CA PRO A 253 6.92 6.35 -9.71
C PRO A 253 6.03 6.07 -10.94
N GLU A 254 6.64 5.93 -12.11
CA GLU A 254 5.95 5.63 -13.36
C GLU A 254 5.44 4.18 -13.39
N LEU A 255 6.18 3.24 -12.80
CA LEU A 255 5.73 1.85 -12.63
C LEU A 255 4.53 1.77 -11.67
N LEU A 256 4.51 2.59 -10.62
CA LEU A 256 3.38 2.71 -9.69
C LEU A 256 2.13 3.27 -10.39
N ASP A 257 2.28 4.34 -11.19
CA ASP A 257 1.17 4.89 -11.99
C ASP A 257 0.61 3.85 -12.99
N GLN A 258 1.48 3.10 -13.67
CA GLN A 258 1.06 2.02 -14.57
C GLN A 258 0.35 0.89 -13.82
N ALA A 259 0.82 0.51 -12.62
CA ALA A 259 0.19 -0.53 -11.82
C ALA A 259 -1.21 -0.12 -11.36
N PHE A 260 -1.38 1.12 -10.87
CA PHE A 260 -2.68 1.65 -10.47
C PHE A 260 -3.64 1.74 -11.67
N THR A 261 -3.17 2.27 -12.80
CA THR A 261 -3.95 2.35 -14.03
C THR A 261 -4.39 0.96 -14.52
N SER A 262 -3.50 -0.03 -14.47
CA SER A 262 -3.81 -1.42 -14.84
C SER A 262 -4.84 -2.06 -13.91
N VAL A 263 -4.70 -1.84 -12.59
CA VAL A 263 -5.67 -2.31 -11.58
C VAL A 263 -7.05 -1.73 -11.86
N ASP A 264 -7.11 -0.43 -12.10
CA ASP A 264 -8.36 0.30 -12.32
C ASP A 264 -9.09 -0.19 -13.58
N GLN A 265 -8.33 -0.40 -14.68
CA GLN A 265 -8.85 -0.99 -15.92
C GLN A 265 -9.31 -2.44 -15.74
N GLN A 266 -8.70 -3.20 -14.84
CA GLN A 266 -9.13 -4.56 -14.51
C GLN A 266 -10.42 -4.55 -13.71
N LEU A 267 -10.54 -3.68 -12.70
CA LEU A 267 -11.76 -3.49 -11.90
C LEU A 267 -12.95 -3.06 -12.78
N GLU A 268 -12.74 -2.17 -13.75
CA GLU A 268 -13.80 -1.70 -14.66
C GLU A 268 -14.41 -2.84 -15.53
N LYS A 269 -13.62 -3.88 -15.81
CA LYS A 269 -14.06 -5.06 -16.56
C LYS A 269 -14.81 -6.08 -15.70
N LEU A 270 -14.77 -5.93 -14.38
CA LEU A 270 -15.50 -6.78 -13.44
C LEU A 270 -16.96 -6.31 -13.35
N PRO A 271 -17.89 -7.19 -12.93
CA PRO A 271 -19.32 -6.91 -13.02
C PRO A 271 -19.78 -5.94 -11.93
N VAL A 272 -19.01 -5.82 -10.84
CA VAL A 272 -19.29 -4.94 -9.70
C VAL A 272 -18.78 -3.53 -10.00
N LYS A 273 -19.59 -2.72 -10.67
CA LYS A 273 -19.21 -1.37 -11.15
C LYS A 273 -19.32 -0.26 -10.11
N ASN A 274 -20.09 -0.49 -9.05
CA ASN A 274 -20.43 0.53 -8.06
C ASN A 274 -19.53 0.52 -6.82
N SER A 275 -18.65 -0.49 -6.68
CA SER A 275 -17.69 -0.56 -5.58
C SER A 275 -16.42 0.19 -5.95
N GLY A 276 -15.87 0.93 -4.99
CA GLY A 276 -14.58 1.59 -5.13
C GLY A 276 -13.78 1.48 -3.84
N CYS A 277 -12.50 1.84 -3.92
CA CYS A 277 -11.67 1.98 -2.74
C CYS A 277 -10.60 3.05 -2.92
N THR A 278 -10.22 3.68 -1.82
CA THR A 278 -8.95 4.40 -1.74
C THR A 278 -7.81 3.39 -1.67
N ALA A 279 -6.59 3.83 -1.99
CA ALA A 279 -5.42 3.00 -1.85
C ALA A 279 -4.21 3.86 -1.53
N VAL A 280 -3.55 3.55 -0.42
CA VAL A 280 -2.23 4.10 -0.09
C VAL A 280 -1.24 2.95 0.01
N ILE A 281 -0.13 3.06 -0.73
CA ILE A 281 0.92 2.05 -0.72
C ILE A 281 2.29 2.67 -0.45
N ALA A 282 3.16 1.86 0.14
CA ALA A 282 4.57 2.14 0.37
C ALA A 282 5.42 0.95 -0.08
N LEU A 283 6.42 1.22 -0.92
CA LEU A 283 7.42 0.27 -1.40
C LEU A 283 8.79 0.67 -0.84
N LEU A 284 9.34 -0.15 0.04
CA LEU A 284 10.63 0.07 0.67
C LEU A 284 11.65 -0.90 0.07
N ARG A 285 12.70 -0.39 -0.56
CA ARG A 285 13.67 -1.24 -1.27
C ARG A 285 15.11 -0.76 -1.20
N TRP A 286 16.03 -1.68 -1.40
CA TRP A 286 17.43 -1.37 -1.64
C TRP A 286 17.66 -1.06 -3.13
N GLU A 287 18.45 -0.02 -3.39
CA GLU A 287 18.87 0.39 -4.73
C GLU A 287 20.31 0.87 -4.75
N ASP A 288 21.01 0.59 -5.85
CA ASP A 288 22.29 1.23 -6.16
C ASP A 288 22.01 2.53 -6.92
N ARG A 289 22.38 3.66 -6.31
CA ARG A 289 22.06 5.00 -6.82
C ARG A 289 23.31 5.84 -7.03
N VAL A 290 23.29 6.65 -8.08
CA VAL A 290 24.37 7.59 -8.41
C VAL A 290 23.98 9.01 -8.01
N PRO A 291 24.93 9.85 -7.56
CA PRO A 291 24.66 11.26 -7.28
C PRO A 291 24.08 11.97 -8.51
N ASN A 292 22.99 12.72 -8.32
CA ASN A 292 22.33 13.49 -9.36
C ASN A 292 21.75 14.78 -8.76
N ALA A 293 22.39 15.92 -9.06
CA ALA A 293 21.99 17.23 -8.55
C ALA A 293 20.63 17.72 -9.08
N HIS A 294 20.13 17.14 -10.17
CA HIS A 294 18.81 17.45 -10.73
C HIS A 294 17.69 16.60 -10.14
N SER A 295 18.03 15.56 -9.37
CA SER A 295 17.04 14.75 -8.67
C SER A 295 16.60 15.43 -7.37
N ALA A 296 15.30 15.38 -7.07
CA ALA A 296 14.75 15.88 -5.81
C ALA A 296 15.37 15.17 -4.59
N THR A 297 15.85 13.93 -4.75
CA THR A 297 16.53 13.19 -3.68
C THR A 297 18.06 13.36 -3.68
N GLY A 298 18.62 14.13 -4.62
CA GLY A 298 20.08 14.29 -4.79
C GLY A 298 20.81 13.08 -5.39
N SER A 299 20.09 12.01 -5.72
CA SER A 299 20.59 10.80 -6.36
C SER A 299 19.53 10.19 -7.28
N ALA A 300 19.93 9.33 -8.19
CA ALA A 300 19.04 8.63 -9.12
C ALA A 300 19.41 7.15 -9.19
N ALA A 301 18.41 6.28 -9.35
CA ALA A 301 18.62 4.88 -9.62
C ALA A 301 19.43 4.67 -10.91
N LEU A 302 20.28 3.65 -10.91
CA LEU A 302 21.26 3.43 -11.97
C LEU A 302 20.62 3.26 -13.37
N ALA A 303 19.53 2.51 -13.48
CA ALA A 303 18.87 2.25 -14.76
C ALA A 303 18.16 3.48 -15.35
N PRO A 304 17.32 4.22 -14.60
CA PRO A 304 16.78 5.51 -15.06
C PRO A 304 17.86 6.54 -15.39
N ALA A 305 18.94 6.60 -14.60
CA ALA A 305 20.06 7.52 -14.87
C ALA A 305 20.77 7.19 -16.18
N ALA A 306 20.97 5.90 -16.49
CA ALA A 306 21.54 5.47 -17.77
C ALA A 306 20.60 5.76 -18.95
N ALA A 307 19.29 5.56 -18.79
CA ALA A 307 18.29 5.88 -19.80
C ALA A 307 18.17 7.39 -20.06
N ALA A 308 18.21 8.21 -19.01
CA ALA A 308 18.21 9.67 -19.15
C ALA A 308 19.50 10.18 -19.83
N ALA A 309 20.66 9.61 -19.47
CA ALA A 309 21.93 9.96 -20.11
C ALA A 309 21.97 9.59 -21.59
N SER A 310 21.40 8.44 -21.98
CA SER A 310 21.31 8.03 -23.39
C SER A 310 20.32 8.90 -24.17
N ALA A 311 19.19 9.30 -23.58
CA ALA A 311 18.24 10.23 -24.18
C ALA A 311 18.82 11.65 -24.37
N ALA A 312 19.61 12.14 -23.42
CA ALA A 312 20.30 13.43 -23.55
C ALA A 312 21.38 13.40 -24.64
N ALA A 313 22.12 12.30 -24.75
CA ALA A 313 23.10 12.09 -25.82
C ALA A 313 22.44 12.08 -27.21
N SER A 314 21.29 11.43 -27.38
CA SER A 314 20.56 11.45 -28.65
C SER A 314 19.94 12.82 -28.97
N ALA A 315 19.45 13.57 -27.98
CA ALA A 315 18.94 14.92 -28.17
C ALA A 315 20.03 15.93 -28.58
N SER A 316 21.24 15.83 -27.99
CA SER A 316 22.38 16.66 -28.38
C SER A 316 22.91 16.34 -29.78
N ALA A 317 22.90 15.07 -30.18
CA ALA A 317 23.26 14.66 -31.55
C ALA A 317 22.24 15.12 -32.61
N ALA A 318 20.96 15.23 -32.25
CA ALA A 318 19.92 15.77 -33.13
C ALA A 318 20.00 17.31 -33.29
N THR A 319 20.67 18.00 -32.37
CA THR A 319 20.83 19.47 -32.41
C THR A 319 22.04 19.89 -33.26
N SER A 320 23.03 19.01 -33.46
CA SER A 320 24.24 19.31 -34.25
C SER A 320 24.12 19.09 -35.76
N THR A 321 22.95 18.70 -36.29
CA THR A 321 22.73 18.47 -37.73
C THR A 321 22.06 19.61 -38.49
N ASN A 322 21.82 20.76 -37.86
CA ASN A 322 21.17 21.93 -38.49
C ASN A 322 22.07 23.18 -38.59
N ALA A 323 23.39 23.04 -38.60
CA ALA A 323 24.31 24.13 -38.94
C ALA A 323 25.28 23.71 -40.04
N ASP A 324 25.30 24.52 -41.10
CA ASP A 324 26.20 24.54 -42.26
C ASP A 324 26.09 23.44 -43.32
N ALA A 325 25.24 23.70 -44.32
CA ALA A 325 25.35 23.11 -45.66
C ALA A 325 25.86 24.19 -46.64
N ALA A 326 27.17 24.20 -46.91
CA ALA A 326 27.73 24.60 -48.20
C ALA A 326 29.22 24.21 -48.36
N ASP A 327 29.45 23.43 -49.41
CA ASP A 327 30.68 23.31 -50.21
C ASP A 327 31.69 22.17 -49.94
N ALA A 328 32.29 21.72 -51.04
CA ALA A 328 32.53 20.33 -51.42
C ALA A 328 33.95 19.77 -51.16
N GLY A 329 34.08 18.43 -51.22
CA GLY A 329 35.32 17.79 -51.71
C GLY A 329 35.86 16.57 -50.93
N ALA A 330 35.57 15.39 -51.46
CA ALA A 330 36.40 14.18 -51.55
C ALA A 330 37.12 13.55 -50.31
N ALA A 331 36.90 12.23 -50.23
CA ALA A 331 37.78 11.16 -49.74
C ALA A 331 37.82 10.83 -48.23
N GLY A 332 37.40 9.59 -47.94
CA GLY A 332 38.06 8.71 -46.98
C GLY A 332 37.76 8.94 -45.51
N GLU A 333 36.81 8.17 -44.98
CA GLU A 333 36.84 7.44 -43.70
C GLU A 333 35.41 7.26 -43.20
N THR A 334 34.93 6.03 -43.25
CA THR A 334 33.72 5.57 -42.57
C THR A 334 33.80 5.86 -41.07
N PRO A 335 32.89 6.65 -40.47
CA PRO A 335 32.75 6.69 -39.03
C PRO A 335 32.04 5.40 -38.61
N THR A 336 32.85 4.38 -38.37
CA THR A 336 32.45 3.22 -37.57
C THR A 336 32.36 3.70 -36.12
N GLN A 337 31.27 3.36 -35.42
CA GLN A 337 30.94 3.70 -34.02
C GLN A 337 29.99 4.89 -33.80
N ALA A 338 28.69 4.61 -33.92
CA ALA A 338 27.65 5.33 -33.18
C ALA A 338 26.47 4.38 -32.87
N SER A 339 26.70 3.30 -32.13
CA SER A 339 25.60 2.51 -31.53
C SER A 339 25.91 1.86 -30.18
N ALA A 340 27.01 2.23 -29.50
CA ALA A 340 27.42 1.65 -28.22
C ALA A 340 27.04 2.51 -26.99
N GLY A 341 25.97 3.31 -27.08
CA GLY A 341 25.70 4.40 -26.12
C GLY A 341 25.08 4.00 -24.78
N GLY A 342 24.35 2.88 -24.68
CA GLY A 342 23.66 2.49 -23.44
C GLY A 342 24.45 1.51 -22.56
N ALA A 343 24.98 0.44 -23.17
CA ALA A 343 25.61 -0.66 -22.45
C ALA A 343 26.98 -0.28 -21.81
N ALA A 344 27.70 0.67 -22.39
CA ALA A 344 29.01 1.11 -21.87
C ALA A 344 28.91 2.14 -20.72
N LEU A 345 27.73 2.71 -20.46
CA LEU A 345 27.52 3.71 -19.41
C LEU A 345 27.21 3.07 -18.04
N ILE A 346 26.49 1.96 -18.01
CA ILE A 346 26.07 1.29 -16.77
C ILE A 346 27.28 0.88 -15.90
N PRO A 347 28.34 0.23 -16.43
CA PRO A 347 29.50 -0.15 -15.61
C PRO A 347 30.24 1.05 -15.00
N LYS A 348 30.36 2.16 -15.74
CA LYS A 348 31.01 3.39 -15.27
C LYS A 348 30.20 4.12 -14.20
N LEU A 349 28.88 4.06 -14.30
CA LEU A 349 27.98 4.63 -13.28
C LEU A 349 27.95 3.75 -12.03
N GLN A 350 28.07 2.44 -12.19
CA GLN A 350 28.11 1.47 -11.09
C GLN A 350 29.32 1.67 -10.17
N GLU A 351 30.48 2.06 -10.69
CA GLU A 351 31.66 2.43 -9.87
C GLU A 351 31.41 3.61 -8.92
N LYS A 352 30.44 4.48 -9.25
CA LYS A 352 30.08 5.65 -8.45
C LYS A 352 28.78 5.46 -7.67
N ALA A 353 28.16 4.29 -7.77
CA ALA A 353 26.90 4.01 -7.13
C ALA A 353 27.12 3.77 -5.63
N ALA A 354 26.20 4.29 -4.82
CA ALA A 354 26.11 3.99 -3.41
C ALA A 354 24.79 3.24 -3.15
N ARG A 355 24.85 2.22 -2.31
CA ARG A 355 23.68 1.47 -1.86
C ARG A 355 22.83 2.36 -0.95
N GLN A 356 21.57 2.54 -1.30
CA GLN A 356 20.62 3.37 -0.54
C GLN A 356 19.32 2.62 -0.31
N ARG A 357 18.70 2.92 0.83
CA ARG A 357 17.35 2.47 1.17
C ARG A 357 16.37 3.54 0.70
N VAL A 358 15.43 3.17 -0.18
CA VAL A 358 14.48 4.10 -0.80
C VAL A 358 13.06 3.68 -0.50
N LEU A 359 12.25 4.65 -0.11
CA LEU A 359 10.81 4.54 0.10
C LEU A 359 10.09 5.25 -1.05
N TYR A 360 9.30 4.49 -1.79
CA TYR A 360 8.36 5.03 -2.76
C TYR A 360 6.94 4.94 -2.20
N THR A 361 6.14 5.96 -2.41
CA THR A 361 4.71 5.94 -2.03
C THR A 361 3.84 6.22 -3.23
N ALA A 362 2.62 5.67 -3.23
CA ALA A 362 1.57 6.01 -4.17
C ALA A 362 0.23 6.09 -3.44
N ASN A 363 -0.55 7.13 -3.72
CA ASN A 363 -1.84 7.38 -3.05
C ASN A 363 -2.95 7.71 -4.06
N VAL A 364 -4.12 7.10 -3.90
CA VAL A 364 -5.40 7.56 -4.45
C VAL A 364 -6.44 7.58 -3.33
N GLY A 365 -7.25 8.63 -3.27
CA GLY A 365 -8.19 8.85 -2.18
C GLY A 365 -7.56 9.55 -0.98
N ASP A 366 -8.14 9.34 0.19
CA ASP A 366 -7.87 10.08 1.43
C ASP A 366 -7.35 9.24 2.61
N ALA A 367 -7.00 7.98 2.35
CA ALA A 367 -5.98 7.31 3.15
C ALA A 367 -4.64 8.07 3.03
N ARG A 368 -3.78 7.91 4.04
CA ARG A 368 -2.56 8.72 4.15
C ARG A 368 -1.37 7.90 4.64
N VAL A 369 -0.21 8.25 4.10
CA VAL A 369 1.11 7.78 4.53
C VAL A 369 1.97 8.94 5.04
N ILE A 370 2.59 8.73 6.21
CA ILE A 370 3.54 9.66 6.82
C ILE A 370 4.82 8.94 7.25
N LEU A 371 5.93 9.66 7.26
CA LEU A 371 7.24 9.24 7.77
C LEU A 371 7.59 10.06 9.02
N CYS A 372 8.03 9.39 10.09
CA CYS A 372 8.63 10.06 11.23
C CYS A 372 10.12 10.29 10.97
N ARG A 373 10.52 11.57 10.86
CA ARG A 373 11.91 12.00 10.73
C ARG A 373 12.30 12.91 11.89
N ASN A 374 13.23 12.48 12.73
CA ASN A 374 13.65 13.18 13.95
C ASN A 374 12.48 13.55 14.86
N GLY A 375 11.48 12.67 14.96
CA GLY A 375 10.25 12.93 15.73
C GLY A 375 9.29 13.91 15.09
N LYS A 376 9.50 14.31 13.83
CA LYS A 376 8.57 15.15 13.09
C LYS A 376 7.85 14.35 12.03
N ALA A 377 6.55 14.59 11.92
CA ALA A 377 5.74 14.00 10.88
C ALA A 377 6.06 14.66 9.53
N LEU A 378 6.48 13.85 8.57
CA LEU A 378 6.62 14.22 7.18
C LEU A 378 5.54 13.48 6.38
N ARG A 379 4.56 14.23 5.86
CA ARG A 379 3.52 13.67 5.01
C ARG A 379 4.09 13.30 3.64
N LEU A 380 3.89 12.06 3.20
CA LEU A 380 4.40 11.51 1.94
C LEU A 380 3.29 11.26 0.90
N SER A 381 2.10 11.77 1.17
CA SER A 381 0.91 11.59 0.35
C SER A 381 0.07 12.87 0.34
N TYR A 382 -0.90 12.89 -0.56
CA TYR A 382 -1.82 14.00 -0.73
C TYR A 382 -3.24 13.46 -0.74
N ASP A 383 -4.07 13.96 0.19
CA ASP A 383 -5.44 13.49 0.35
C ASP A 383 -6.31 14.04 -0.78
N HIS A 384 -6.92 13.15 -1.56
CA HIS A 384 -7.75 13.50 -2.70
C HIS A 384 -9.20 13.74 -2.29
N LYS A 385 -9.49 14.81 -1.54
CA LYS A 385 -10.84 15.17 -1.06
C LYS A 385 -11.49 16.27 -1.91
N GLY A 386 -12.83 16.32 -1.95
CA GLY A 386 -13.56 17.38 -2.65
C GLY A 386 -13.35 18.79 -2.07
N SER A 387 -12.85 18.88 -0.84
CA SER A 387 -12.45 20.15 -0.20
C SER A 387 -11.12 20.71 -0.74
N ASP A 388 -10.37 19.93 -1.51
CA ASP A 388 -9.12 20.36 -2.09
C ASP A 388 -9.34 21.21 -3.36
N GLU A 389 -8.62 22.33 -3.46
CA GLU A 389 -8.81 23.30 -4.54
C GLU A 389 -8.31 22.78 -5.90
N ASN A 390 -7.22 22.01 -5.94
CA ASN A 390 -6.66 21.49 -7.17
C ASN A 390 -7.53 20.35 -7.73
N GLU A 391 -8.00 19.47 -6.85
CA GLU A 391 -8.93 18.39 -7.22
C GLU A 391 -10.29 18.97 -7.62
N GLY A 392 -10.78 20.00 -6.92
CA GLY A 392 -11.98 20.75 -7.31
C GLY A 392 -11.88 21.36 -8.71
N LYS A 393 -10.74 21.99 -9.04
CA LYS A 393 -10.48 22.51 -10.39
C LYS A 393 -10.42 21.40 -11.44
N ARG A 394 -9.76 20.28 -11.13
CA ARG A 394 -9.68 19.12 -12.04
C ARG A 394 -11.08 18.59 -12.37
N ILE A 395 -11.92 18.41 -11.35
CA ILE A 395 -13.29 17.90 -11.52
C ILE A 395 -14.15 18.89 -12.30
N ALA A 396 -14.05 20.20 -12.00
CA ALA A 396 -14.76 21.22 -12.76
C ALA A 396 -14.36 21.25 -14.24
N ASN A 397 -13.05 21.11 -14.53
CA ASN A 397 -12.55 21.05 -15.90
C ASN A 397 -13.01 19.79 -16.67
N ALA A 398 -13.28 18.70 -15.96
CA ALA A 398 -13.88 17.49 -16.52
C ALA A 398 -15.41 17.55 -16.64
N GLY A 399 -16.04 18.70 -16.31
CA GLY A 399 -17.50 18.89 -16.37
C GLY A 399 -18.27 18.41 -15.14
N GLY A 400 -17.56 18.00 -14.08
CA GLY A 400 -18.15 17.64 -12.79
C GLY A 400 -18.35 18.83 -11.86
N LEU A 401 -19.01 18.59 -10.73
CA LEU A 401 -19.31 19.59 -9.71
C LEU A 401 -18.90 19.07 -8.33
N ILE A 402 -18.43 19.93 -7.44
CA ILE A 402 -18.28 19.61 -6.02
C ILE A 402 -19.45 20.20 -5.24
N LEU A 403 -20.24 19.34 -4.60
CA LEU A 403 -21.35 19.73 -3.73
C LEU A 403 -21.15 19.12 -2.36
N ASN A 404 -21.11 19.94 -1.31
CA ASN A 404 -20.83 19.49 0.07
C ASN A 404 -19.56 18.62 0.19
N ASN A 405 -18.48 19.05 -0.45
CA ASN A 405 -17.20 18.31 -0.55
C ASN A 405 -17.32 16.93 -1.22
N ARG A 406 -18.37 16.69 -2.00
CA ARG A 406 -18.57 15.43 -2.74
C ARG A 406 -18.65 15.66 -4.25
N VAL A 407 -18.04 14.76 -5.01
CA VAL A 407 -18.09 14.72 -6.48
C VAL A 407 -19.51 14.43 -6.93
N ASN A 408 -20.10 15.37 -7.67
CA ASN A 408 -21.51 15.40 -8.06
C ASN A 408 -22.48 15.17 -6.89
N GLY A 409 -22.07 15.48 -5.65
CA GLY A 409 -22.86 15.21 -4.44
C GLY A 409 -22.86 13.76 -3.96
N VAL A 410 -22.12 12.86 -4.62
CA VAL A 410 -22.14 11.41 -4.35
C VAL A 410 -20.91 10.97 -3.55
N LEU A 411 -19.71 11.03 -4.13
CA LEU A 411 -18.48 10.48 -3.54
C LEU A 411 -17.67 11.56 -2.79
N ALA A 412 -17.18 11.24 -1.59
CA ALA A 412 -16.37 12.17 -0.78
C ALA A 412 -14.91 12.27 -1.26
N VAL A 413 -14.44 11.22 -1.94
CA VAL A 413 -13.12 11.16 -2.55
C VAL A 413 -13.17 11.57 -4.02
N THR A 414 -12.08 12.16 -4.48
CA THR A 414 -11.90 12.64 -5.85
C THR A 414 -11.02 11.71 -6.68
N ARG A 415 -10.29 10.78 -6.05
CA ARG A 415 -9.56 9.70 -6.72
C ARG A 415 -9.83 8.40 -5.99
N ALA A 416 -9.99 7.32 -6.74
CA ALA A 416 -10.24 5.99 -6.21
C ALA A 416 -9.98 4.94 -7.32
N LEU A 417 -9.74 3.70 -6.90
CA LEU A 417 -9.76 2.53 -7.76
C LEU A 417 -11.19 1.98 -7.81
N GLY A 418 -11.64 1.55 -8.99
CA GLY A 418 -13.05 1.19 -9.21
C GLY A 418 -13.90 2.41 -9.52
N ASP A 419 -15.11 2.48 -8.95
CA ASP A 419 -16.10 3.54 -9.21
C ASP A 419 -16.37 3.77 -10.71
N ALA A 420 -16.52 2.67 -11.46
CA ALA A 420 -16.61 2.69 -12.92
C ALA A 420 -17.73 3.60 -13.45
N TYR A 421 -18.82 3.78 -12.69
CA TYR A 421 -19.94 4.65 -13.08
C TYR A 421 -19.61 6.16 -13.11
N ILE A 422 -18.49 6.59 -12.50
CA ILE A 422 -18.08 8.01 -12.41
C ILE A 422 -16.57 8.19 -12.71
N LYS A 423 -15.98 7.24 -13.46
CA LYS A 423 -14.54 7.17 -13.76
C LYS A 423 -13.97 8.42 -14.43
N ASP A 424 -14.78 9.10 -15.23
CA ASP A 424 -14.40 10.35 -15.92
C ASP A 424 -14.09 11.50 -14.94
N LEU A 425 -14.63 11.45 -13.72
CA LEU A 425 -14.40 12.46 -12.67
C LEU A 425 -13.51 11.94 -11.55
N VAL A 426 -13.65 10.66 -11.19
CA VAL A 426 -12.91 9.98 -10.13
C VAL A 426 -11.87 9.05 -10.73
N THR A 427 -10.64 9.53 -10.85
CA THR A 427 -9.54 8.82 -11.52
C THR A 427 -8.76 7.90 -10.57
N GLY A 428 -8.21 6.80 -11.11
CA GLY A 428 -7.25 5.93 -10.42
C GLY A 428 -5.78 6.38 -10.51
N HIS A 429 -5.46 7.55 -11.06
CA HIS A 429 -4.08 8.05 -11.16
C HIS A 429 -3.50 8.43 -9.79
N PRO A 430 -2.42 7.76 -9.31
CA PRO A 430 -1.87 8.02 -7.99
C PRO A 430 -1.04 9.30 -7.93
N TYR A 431 -1.00 9.89 -6.74
CA TYR A 431 0.07 10.79 -6.35
C TYR A 431 1.25 9.97 -5.82
N THR A 432 2.41 10.08 -6.46
CA THR A 432 3.60 9.29 -6.13
C THR A 432 4.71 10.13 -5.51
N THR A 433 5.44 9.58 -4.54
CA THR A 433 6.67 10.22 -4.01
C THR A 433 7.83 9.25 -3.94
N GLU A 434 9.04 9.80 -3.89
CA GLU A 434 10.30 9.08 -3.72
C GLU A 434 11.09 9.73 -2.57
N THR A 435 11.50 8.93 -1.59
CA THR A 435 12.22 9.39 -0.40
C THR A 435 13.38 8.45 -0.07
N VAL A 436 14.59 9.00 0.02
CA VAL A 436 15.75 8.26 0.55
C VAL A 436 15.67 8.22 2.07
N ILE A 437 15.75 7.01 2.63
CA ILE A 437 15.73 6.77 4.07
C ILE A 437 17.08 7.16 4.67
N GLN A 438 17.01 7.95 5.74
CA GLN A 438 18.14 8.43 6.53
C GLN A 438 18.22 7.60 7.81
N PRO A 439 19.19 6.68 7.96
CA PRO A 439 19.23 5.77 9.12
C PRO A 439 19.34 6.50 10.46
N ASP A 440 19.94 7.69 10.48
CA ASP A 440 20.14 8.48 11.70
C ASP A 440 18.93 9.35 12.08
N ALA A 441 17.93 9.47 11.19
CA ALA A 441 16.81 10.40 11.37
C ALA A 441 15.44 9.76 11.18
N ASP A 442 15.30 8.78 10.30
CA ASP A 442 14.03 8.14 9.98
C ASP A 442 13.75 6.98 10.93
N GLU A 443 12.60 7.04 11.62
CA GLU A 443 12.29 6.13 12.73
C GLU A 443 11.23 5.09 12.35
N PHE A 444 10.13 5.53 11.73
CA PHE A 444 9.01 4.67 11.35
C PHE A 444 8.10 5.32 10.32
N ILE A 445 7.29 4.51 9.66
CA ILE A 445 6.28 4.91 8.68
C ILE A 445 4.90 4.53 9.23
N ILE A 446 3.88 5.37 9.00
CA ILE A 446 2.49 5.08 9.31
C ILE A 446 1.66 5.16 8.03
N LEU A 447 0.89 4.11 7.74
CA LEU A 447 -0.19 4.12 6.75
C LEU A 447 -1.50 3.95 7.54
N ALA A 448 -2.52 4.74 7.24
CA ALA A 448 -3.87 4.52 7.80
C ALA A 448 -4.97 5.07 6.88
N CYS A 449 -6.19 4.56 7.07
CA CYS A 449 -7.41 5.11 6.47
C CYS A 449 -7.85 6.41 7.17
N ASP A 450 -8.84 7.09 6.59
CA ASP A 450 -9.34 8.36 7.12
C ASP A 450 -9.99 8.23 8.50
N GLY A 451 -10.46 7.03 8.87
CA GLY A 451 -10.96 6.73 10.22
C GLY A 451 -9.98 7.08 11.34
N LEU A 452 -8.66 7.02 11.09
CA LEU A 452 -7.64 7.59 11.98
C LEU A 452 -7.45 9.10 11.76
N TRP A 453 -7.24 9.50 10.50
CA TRP A 453 -6.76 10.83 10.15
C TRP A 453 -7.78 11.96 10.29
N ASP A 454 -9.06 11.63 10.35
CA ASP A 454 -10.14 12.59 10.59
C ASP A 454 -10.19 13.05 12.06
N VAL A 455 -9.61 12.28 12.98
CA VAL A 455 -9.61 12.57 14.43
C VAL A 455 -8.22 12.70 15.05
N CYS A 456 -7.17 12.42 14.28
CA CYS A 456 -5.77 12.44 14.72
C CYS A 456 -4.89 13.16 13.70
N SER A 457 -4.15 14.19 14.14
CA SER A 457 -3.22 14.89 13.25
C SER A 457 -1.93 14.10 13.01
N ASP A 458 -1.22 14.40 11.92
CA ASP A 458 0.03 13.70 11.56
C ASP A 458 1.07 13.71 12.70
N GLN A 459 1.28 14.88 13.32
CA GLN A 459 2.25 15.04 14.40
C GLN A 459 1.77 14.38 15.70
N GLU A 460 0.48 14.45 15.99
CA GLU A 460 -0.11 13.76 17.14
C GLU A 460 0.08 12.25 17.04
N ALA A 461 -0.16 11.67 15.86
CA ALA A 461 0.10 10.26 15.60
C ALA A 461 1.57 9.88 15.86
N VAL A 462 2.52 10.69 15.35
CA VAL A 462 3.96 10.49 15.61
C VAL A 462 4.27 10.54 17.11
N ASP A 463 3.81 11.58 17.80
CA ASP A 463 4.11 11.81 19.21
C ASP A 463 3.56 10.69 20.11
N LEU A 464 2.37 10.17 19.79
CA LEU A 464 1.73 9.07 20.52
C LEU A 464 2.55 7.78 20.49
N ILE A 465 3.10 7.41 19.33
CA ILE A 465 3.75 6.12 19.17
C ILE A 465 5.26 6.17 19.21
N ARG A 466 5.90 7.34 19.12
CA ARG A 466 7.36 7.45 18.91
C ARG A 466 8.18 6.56 19.84
N HIS A 467 7.82 6.52 21.12
CA HIS A 467 8.52 5.79 22.17
C HIS A 467 8.10 4.32 22.35
N ILE A 468 7.23 3.78 21.49
CA ILE A 468 6.74 2.40 21.52
C ILE A 468 7.51 1.55 20.51
N PRO A 469 8.50 0.72 20.92
CA PRO A 469 9.36 0.02 19.97
C PRO A 469 8.61 -1.05 19.16
N ASP A 470 7.62 -1.70 19.77
CA ASP A 470 6.83 -2.74 19.12
C ASP A 470 5.83 -2.12 18.13
N ALA A 471 5.96 -2.51 16.86
CA ALA A 471 5.12 -1.97 15.79
C ALA A 471 3.64 -2.33 15.96
N GLN A 472 3.34 -3.51 16.52
CA GLN A 472 1.96 -3.97 16.72
C GLN A 472 1.29 -3.17 17.84
N GLU A 473 1.96 -2.99 18.98
CA GLU A 473 1.50 -2.14 20.07
C GLU A 473 1.31 -0.69 19.61
N ALA A 474 2.26 -0.15 18.83
CA ALA A 474 2.17 1.19 18.27
C ALA A 474 0.91 1.36 17.39
N SER A 475 0.65 0.43 16.46
CA SER A 475 -0.56 0.46 15.63
C SER A 475 -1.84 0.41 16.45
N LYS A 476 -1.85 -0.38 17.53
CA LYS A 476 -3.01 -0.51 18.42
C LYS A 476 -3.29 0.78 19.18
N VAL A 477 -2.25 1.45 19.68
CA VAL A 477 -2.39 2.74 20.38
C VAL A 477 -3.05 3.79 19.49
N LEU A 478 -2.73 3.84 18.20
CA LEU A 478 -3.35 4.77 17.26
C LEU A 478 -4.84 4.49 17.04
N VAL A 479 -5.21 3.21 16.87
CA VAL A 479 -6.61 2.80 16.71
C VAL A 479 -7.40 3.08 17.99
N ASP A 480 -6.87 2.71 19.16
CA ASP A 480 -7.50 2.99 20.46
C ASP A 480 -7.69 4.51 20.67
N HIS A 481 -6.70 5.32 20.26
CA HIS A 481 -6.77 6.77 20.34
C HIS A 481 -7.88 7.34 19.45
N ALA A 482 -7.99 6.87 18.21
CA ALA A 482 -9.04 7.32 17.30
C ALA A 482 -10.45 6.94 17.80
N LEU A 483 -10.61 5.72 18.34
CA LEU A 483 -11.85 5.28 18.99
C LEU A 483 -12.20 6.16 20.20
N ALA A 484 -11.21 6.52 21.02
CA ALA A 484 -11.38 7.40 22.16
C ALA A 484 -11.75 8.84 21.76
N ARG A 485 -11.38 9.27 20.54
CA ARG A 485 -11.76 10.55 19.94
C ARG A 485 -13.02 10.47 19.07
N PHE A 486 -13.83 9.44 19.27
CA PHE A 486 -15.13 9.26 18.62
C PHE A 486 -15.06 9.15 17.09
N SER A 487 -14.00 8.55 16.56
CA SER A 487 -14.02 8.11 15.16
C SER A 487 -15.28 7.27 14.90
N THR A 488 -15.92 7.50 13.77
CA THR A 488 -17.16 6.81 13.36
C THR A 488 -16.94 5.87 12.18
N ASP A 489 -15.71 5.77 11.68
CA ASP A 489 -15.40 4.93 10.52
C ASP A 489 -14.78 3.58 10.90
N ASN A 490 -14.60 2.73 9.89
CA ASN A 490 -13.66 1.64 9.94
C ASN A 490 -12.26 2.20 10.22
N LEU A 491 -11.45 1.44 10.94
CA LEU A 491 -10.12 1.85 11.34
C LEU A 491 -9.14 0.79 10.90
N SER A 492 -8.16 1.21 10.12
CA SER A 492 -7.02 0.40 9.70
C SER A 492 -5.76 1.24 9.84
N CYS A 493 -4.82 0.76 10.64
CA CYS A 493 -3.55 1.44 10.88
C CYS A 493 -2.40 0.44 10.79
N MET A 494 -1.42 0.74 9.95
CA MET A 494 -0.18 -0.01 9.79
C MET A 494 1.00 0.86 10.19
N VAL A 495 1.86 0.32 11.05
CA VAL A 495 3.10 0.94 11.50
C VAL A 495 4.28 0.09 11.05
N ILE A 496 5.25 0.70 10.38
CA ILE A 496 6.49 0.05 9.94
C ILE A 496 7.64 0.68 10.72
N ARG A 497 8.20 -0.05 11.67
CA ARG A 497 9.38 0.33 12.45
C ARG A 497 10.64 0.01 11.68
N LEU A 498 11.51 1.00 11.48
CA LEU A 498 12.80 0.81 10.81
C LEU A 498 13.86 0.38 11.82
N ASP A 499 14.72 -0.56 11.41
CA ASP A 499 15.93 -0.91 12.14
C ASP A 499 17.09 -0.04 11.63
N SER A 500 17.27 1.11 12.28
CA SER A 500 18.29 2.10 11.93
C SER A 500 19.71 1.51 11.93
N ASP A 501 20.02 0.61 12.86
CA ASP A 501 21.34 0.01 12.97
C ASP A 501 21.58 -0.93 11.79
N ARG A 502 20.61 -1.77 11.45
CA ARG A 502 20.68 -2.64 10.26
C ARG A 502 20.84 -1.84 8.97
N VAL A 503 20.06 -0.77 8.79
CA VAL A 503 20.17 0.10 7.60
C VAL A 503 21.57 0.74 7.55
N ARG A 504 22.09 1.22 8.69
CA ARG A 504 23.44 1.81 8.78
C ARG A 504 24.53 0.79 8.45
N GLU A 505 24.42 -0.43 8.95
CA GLU A 505 25.38 -1.51 8.66
C GLU A 505 25.45 -1.83 7.16
N VAL A 506 24.30 -1.89 6.48
CA VAL A 506 24.24 -2.15 5.04
C VAL A 506 24.80 -0.97 4.25
N VAL A 507 24.44 0.27 4.60
CA VAL A 507 24.95 1.47 3.91
C VAL A 507 26.47 1.62 4.09
N ASN A 508 27.02 1.24 5.25
CA ASN A 508 28.45 1.28 5.52
C ASN A 508 29.23 0.06 5.00
N GLY A 509 28.54 -0.94 4.42
CA GLY A 509 29.17 -2.17 3.91
C GLY A 509 29.69 -3.10 5.01
N THR A 510 29.20 -2.99 6.24
CA THR A 510 29.55 -3.90 7.35
C THR A 510 28.61 -5.10 7.46
N ALA A 511 27.50 -5.08 6.73
CA ALA A 511 26.57 -6.19 6.59
C ALA A 511 26.31 -6.51 5.11
N ASP A 512 26.11 -7.80 4.80
CA ASP A 512 25.75 -8.22 3.45
C ASP A 512 24.37 -7.65 3.08
N PRO A 513 24.26 -6.89 1.97
CA PRO A 513 22.97 -6.46 1.46
C PRO A 513 22.21 -7.63 0.84
N ILE A 514 20.89 -7.52 0.83
CA ILE A 514 20.00 -8.34 0.02
C ILE A 514 18.95 -7.45 -0.63
N GLY A 515 18.43 -7.88 -1.76
CA GLY A 515 17.36 -7.18 -2.47
C GLY A 515 17.84 -6.35 -3.65
N VAL A 516 19.11 -6.40 -4.03
CA VAL A 516 19.57 -5.98 -5.37
C VAL A 516 20.21 -7.18 -6.09
N ALA A 517 19.95 -7.32 -7.39
CA ALA A 517 20.51 -8.39 -8.19
C ALA A 517 22.04 -8.29 -8.26
N GLY A 518 22.72 -9.41 -8.02
CA GLY A 518 24.17 -9.48 -7.89
C GLY A 518 24.68 -9.47 -6.45
N ASP A 519 23.80 -9.28 -5.46
CA ASP A 519 24.18 -9.44 -4.04
C ASP A 519 24.61 -10.92 -3.79
N PRO A 520 25.74 -11.16 -3.11
CA PRO A 520 26.37 -12.49 -3.00
C PRO A 520 25.51 -13.53 -2.24
N SER A 521 24.49 -13.06 -1.53
CA SER A 521 23.59 -13.89 -0.73
C SER A 521 22.19 -14.06 -1.36
N MET A 522 22.00 -13.57 -2.60
CA MET A 522 20.84 -13.87 -3.45
C MET A 522 21.19 -15.06 -4.36
N PRO A 523 20.49 -16.21 -4.28
CA PRO A 523 20.69 -17.27 -5.26
C PRO A 523 20.26 -16.74 -6.65
N VAL A 524 21.23 -16.66 -7.58
CA VAL A 524 21.14 -15.91 -8.85
C VAL A 524 20.26 -16.60 -9.92
N GLU A 525 19.55 -17.69 -9.62
CA GLU A 525 18.70 -18.36 -10.62
C GLU A 525 17.32 -18.72 -10.05
N ALA A 526 16.28 -18.06 -10.58
CA ALA A 526 14.90 -18.55 -10.66
C ALA A 526 14.17 -18.93 -9.35
N GLY A 527 14.47 -18.30 -8.22
CA GLY A 527 13.59 -18.42 -7.05
C GLY A 527 12.28 -17.65 -7.26
N LEU A 528 11.17 -18.18 -6.76
CA LEU A 528 9.87 -17.50 -6.76
C LEU A 528 9.90 -16.30 -5.81
N SER A 529 9.14 -15.23 -6.09
CA SER A 529 8.93 -14.19 -5.09
C SER A 529 8.09 -14.72 -3.93
N GLU A 530 8.07 -13.99 -2.80
CA GLU A 530 7.19 -14.35 -1.69
C GLU A 530 5.72 -14.35 -2.13
N ALA A 531 5.30 -13.36 -2.93
CA ALA A 531 3.95 -13.28 -3.45
C ALA A 531 3.61 -14.46 -4.38
N ASP A 532 4.50 -14.79 -5.32
CA ASP A 532 4.33 -15.94 -6.22
C ASP A 532 4.22 -17.25 -5.43
N LYS A 533 5.05 -17.42 -4.39
CA LYS A 533 5.01 -18.59 -3.51
C LYS A 533 3.69 -18.71 -2.74
N ILE A 534 3.14 -17.59 -2.27
CA ILE A 534 1.85 -17.54 -1.56
C ILE A 534 0.72 -17.91 -2.53
N VAL A 535 0.71 -17.35 -3.74
CA VAL A 535 -0.28 -17.66 -4.78
C VAL A 535 -0.18 -19.11 -5.25
N GLU A 536 1.03 -19.66 -5.42
CA GLU A 536 1.22 -21.06 -5.75
C GLU A 536 0.71 -22.00 -4.66
N SER A 537 0.89 -21.64 -3.38
CA SER A 537 0.34 -22.40 -2.26
C SER A 537 -1.20 -22.44 -2.32
N ALA A 538 -1.83 -21.30 -2.60
CA ALA A 538 -3.27 -21.22 -2.82
C ALA A 538 -3.70 -22.07 -4.02
N ARG A 539 -3.00 -21.98 -5.16
CA ARG A 539 -3.26 -22.81 -6.36
C ARG A 539 -3.20 -24.31 -6.04
N ARG A 540 -2.17 -24.78 -5.32
CA ARG A 540 -2.06 -26.19 -4.90
C ARG A 540 -3.19 -26.60 -3.96
N SER A 541 -3.64 -25.71 -3.07
CA SER A 541 -4.79 -25.97 -2.20
C SER A 541 -6.08 -26.13 -3.00
N MET A 542 -6.32 -25.29 -4.02
CA MET A 542 -7.48 -25.42 -4.91
C MET A 542 -7.44 -26.71 -5.75
N ALA A 543 -6.27 -27.06 -6.29
CA ALA A 543 -6.10 -28.31 -7.05
C ALA A 543 -6.39 -29.54 -6.19
N ASN A 544 -5.92 -29.55 -4.95
CA ASN A 544 -6.22 -30.61 -3.98
C ASN A 544 -7.71 -30.68 -3.60
N ALA A 545 -8.46 -29.58 -3.74
CA ALA A 545 -9.90 -29.53 -3.53
C ALA A 545 -10.71 -29.99 -4.76
N GLY A 546 -10.06 -30.40 -5.86
CA GLY A 546 -10.70 -30.89 -7.08
C GLY A 546 -11.22 -29.80 -8.01
N ILE A 547 -10.74 -28.55 -7.86
CA ILE A 547 -11.03 -27.44 -8.77
C ILE A 547 -9.94 -27.43 -9.84
N THR A 548 -10.24 -27.89 -11.05
CA THR A 548 -9.27 -28.01 -12.16
C THR A 548 -9.18 -26.71 -12.98
N ASP A 549 -7.95 -26.30 -13.29
CA ASP A 549 -7.59 -25.15 -14.12
C ASP A 549 -7.58 -25.56 -15.61
N ASP A 550 -8.76 -25.73 -16.23
CA ASP A 550 -8.87 -25.89 -17.68
C ASP A 550 -9.00 -24.50 -18.32
N SER A 551 -7.88 -23.97 -18.82
CA SER A 551 -7.73 -22.59 -19.35
C SER A 551 -8.77 -22.19 -20.42
N GLU A 552 -9.09 -23.09 -21.37
CA GLU A 552 -10.05 -22.78 -22.45
C GLU A 552 -11.53 -22.91 -22.03
N ALA A 553 -11.85 -23.79 -21.08
CA ALA A 553 -13.19 -23.88 -20.50
C ALA A 553 -13.41 -22.74 -19.49
N GLY A 554 -12.33 -22.34 -18.79
CA GLY A 554 -12.28 -21.24 -17.86
C GLY A 554 -12.67 -19.92 -18.51
N GLU A 555 -12.17 -19.57 -19.69
CA GLU A 555 -12.54 -18.29 -20.34
C GLU A 555 -14.03 -18.20 -20.72
N LYS A 556 -14.64 -19.28 -21.23
CA LYS A 556 -16.09 -19.30 -21.51
C LYS A 556 -16.93 -19.25 -20.23
N VAL A 557 -16.51 -19.97 -19.20
CA VAL A 557 -17.14 -19.92 -17.88
C VAL A 557 -16.96 -18.54 -17.24
N LYS A 558 -15.84 -17.84 -17.53
CA LYS A 558 -15.54 -16.47 -17.07
C LYS A 558 -16.53 -15.50 -17.65
N GLU A 559 -16.71 -15.53 -18.97
CA GLU A 559 -17.69 -14.70 -19.66
C GLU A 559 -19.11 -14.99 -19.15
N GLU A 560 -19.48 -16.27 -18.98
CA GLU A 560 -20.81 -16.65 -18.51
C GLU A 560 -21.06 -16.24 -17.04
N ILE A 561 -20.06 -16.33 -16.16
CA ILE A 561 -20.14 -15.87 -14.77
C ILE A 561 -20.19 -14.34 -14.71
N LEU A 562 -19.33 -13.64 -15.45
CA LEU A 562 -19.34 -12.18 -15.54
C LEU A 562 -20.71 -11.68 -16.05
N GLN A 563 -21.29 -12.36 -17.03
CA GLN A 563 -22.60 -12.03 -17.59
C GLN A 563 -23.77 -12.35 -16.64
N LYS A 564 -23.68 -13.42 -15.84
CA LYS A 564 -24.66 -13.70 -14.78
C LYS A 564 -24.59 -12.66 -13.65
N MET A 565 -23.38 -12.28 -13.25
CA MET A 565 -23.17 -11.28 -12.22
C MET A 565 -23.64 -9.89 -12.66
N SER A 566 -23.44 -9.50 -13.93
CA SER A 566 -23.96 -8.24 -14.45
C SER A 566 -25.50 -8.19 -14.51
N ASN A 567 -26.16 -9.35 -14.62
CA ASN A 567 -27.62 -9.45 -14.70
C ASN A 567 -28.30 -9.56 -13.33
N GLU A 568 -27.61 -10.00 -12.28
CA GLU A 568 -28.13 -10.09 -10.91
C GLU A 568 -28.16 -8.72 -10.18
N GLU A 569 -27.39 -7.74 -10.67
CA GLU A 569 -27.08 -6.51 -9.93
C GLU A 569 -27.61 -5.21 -10.58
N THR A 570 -28.67 -5.29 -11.39
CA THR A 570 -29.51 -4.10 -11.65
C THR A 570 -30.17 -3.67 -10.34
N GLY A 571 -29.55 -2.71 -9.66
CA GLY A 571 -30.17 -1.99 -8.54
C GLY A 571 -31.52 -1.39 -8.96
N PRO A 572 -32.38 -0.99 -7.99
CA PRO A 572 -33.72 -0.54 -8.30
C PRO A 572 -33.63 0.62 -9.29
N GLU A 573 -34.23 0.45 -10.47
CA GLU A 573 -34.45 1.57 -11.36
C GLU A 573 -35.08 2.69 -10.51
N LEU A 574 -34.49 3.89 -10.57
CA LEU A 574 -35.20 5.09 -10.18
C LEU A 574 -36.42 5.13 -11.11
N SER A 575 -37.54 4.60 -10.62
CA SER A 575 -38.82 4.75 -11.28
C SER A 575 -39.04 6.25 -11.41
N VAL A 576 -38.83 6.77 -12.62
CA VAL A 576 -39.34 8.08 -12.99
C VAL A 576 -40.85 7.95 -12.79
N ASN A 577 -41.36 8.56 -11.73
CA ASN A 577 -42.79 8.64 -11.47
C ASN A 577 -43.43 9.39 -12.66
N GLU A 578 -43.93 8.66 -13.65
CA GLU A 578 -44.95 9.14 -14.56
C GLU A 578 -46.29 9.22 -13.80
N HIS A 579 -46.39 10.19 -12.90
CA HIS A 579 -47.67 10.72 -12.44
C HIS A 579 -47.55 12.24 -12.29
N SER A 580 -47.57 12.93 -13.44
CA SER A 580 -47.98 14.33 -13.52
C SER A 580 -49.40 14.37 -14.08
N GLU A 581 -50.38 14.01 -13.25
CA GLU A 581 -51.76 14.39 -13.52
C GLU A 581 -51.91 15.86 -13.09
N ALA A 582 -51.88 16.75 -14.08
CA ALA A 582 -52.09 18.18 -13.87
C ALA A 582 -53.50 18.42 -13.30
N PRO A 583 -53.68 19.20 -12.23
CA PRO A 583 -55.00 19.58 -11.76
C PRO A 583 -55.68 20.50 -12.79
N PRO A 584 -56.99 20.37 -13.04
CA PRO A 584 -57.67 21.19 -14.03
C PRO A 584 -57.66 22.67 -13.61
N LEU A 585 -57.24 23.51 -14.55
CA LEU A 585 -57.30 24.98 -14.48
C LEU A 585 -58.72 25.45 -14.14
N ALA A 586 -58.84 26.25 -13.08
CA ALA A 586 -60.07 26.97 -12.76
C ALA A 586 -60.40 28.01 -13.85
N PRO A 587 -61.68 28.22 -14.21
CA PRO A 587 -62.06 29.22 -15.20
C PRO A 587 -61.86 30.66 -14.66
N PRO A 588 -61.56 31.63 -15.53
CA PRO A 588 -61.33 33.02 -15.11
C PRO A 588 -62.61 33.68 -14.59
N PRO A 589 -62.50 34.61 -13.62
CA PRO A 589 -63.65 35.37 -13.15
C PRO A 589 -64.19 36.29 -14.25
N LYS A 590 -65.52 36.34 -14.38
CA LYS A 590 -66.24 37.27 -15.26
C LYS A 590 -66.04 38.71 -14.80
N PRO A 591 -66.07 39.69 -15.72
CA PRO A 591 -65.91 41.10 -15.38
C PRO A 591 -67.18 41.63 -14.71
N ASP A 592 -67.07 42.11 -13.47
CA ASP A 592 -68.10 42.96 -12.88
C ASP A 592 -67.96 44.36 -13.47
N GLY A 593 -68.91 44.71 -14.33
CA GLY A 593 -69.17 46.07 -14.74
C GLY A 593 -70.38 46.60 -13.98
N SER A 594 -70.14 47.58 -13.10
CA SER A 594 -70.95 48.77 -12.85
C SER A 594 -70.32 49.60 -11.74
#